data_AF-A0A8H6QCJ6-F1
#
_entry.id   AF-A0A8H6QCJ6-F1
#
_cell.length_a   1.000
_cell.length_b   1.000
_cell.length_c   1.000
_cell.angle_alpha   90.00
_cell.angle_beta   90.00
_cell.angle_gamma   90.00
#
_symmetry.space_group_name_H-M   'P 1'
#
loop_
_entity.id
_entity.type
_entity.pdbx_description
1 polymer ?
#
loop_
_entity_poly.entity_id
_entity_poly.type
_entity_poly.pdbx_seq_one_letter_code
_entity_poly.pdbx_strand_id
1 'polypeptide(L)'
;MNSTRCSPTIHIFSLPASSKPSSKPSKPFKPSKMRGSYHPVTVRVQALTLAYCGVDMKHIEATTGMPRQTIQYWVKKARERGYNPEIDPRILPEYVEDGKRTGRPKEITKATEQAILESIGKDRNGREKSSEILAFEAGISYSSVLRILKRHGYKAVKQTTKPGLTDEMKQKRLQFCLAHKDWTLEDWKNVIWTDETSVSLGQRRGAIHVWRIKDERNDPTVIRRRWKGTSDFMVWGAFSYDKKGPLHIWAPETAQDKRHAEQEITLLNQQLEPIRKAEWELNTSMARLKLRNGRAPGRTPIWK
;
A
#
# COMPACT_ATOMS: atom_id res chain seq x y z
N MET A 1 28.71 -63.70 48.48
CA MET A 1 28.03 -64.70 47.61
C MET A 1 27.06 -63.91 46.73
N ASN A 2 27.13 -63.81 45.41
CA ASN A 2 27.98 -64.43 44.40
C ASN A 2 28.31 -63.38 43.33
N SER A 3 29.53 -63.51 42.82
CA SER A 3 30.03 -62.82 41.63
C SER A 3 29.34 -63.35 40.39
N THR A 4 28.87 -62.46 39.52
CA THR A 4 28.64 -62.79 38.11
C THR A 4 29.09 -61.61 37.26
N ARG A 5 30.31 -61.74 36.72
CA ARG A 5 30.83 -60.91 35.64
C ARG A 5 30.01 -61.19 34.39
N CYS A 6 29.37 -60.17 33.83
CA CYS A 6 28.90 -60.20 32.45
C CYS A 6 29.89 -59.41 31.57
N SER A 7 30.58 -60.13 30.68
CA SER A 7 31.44 -59.56 29.63
C SER A 7 30.67 -58.60 28.73
N PRO A 8 31.26 -57.47 28.29
CA PRO A 8 30.68 -56.67 27.24
C PRO A 8 30.99 -57.29 25.88
N THR A 9 29.96 -57.81 25.22
CA THR A 9 30.03 -58.23 23.81
C THR A 9 30.15 -56.98 22.94
N ILE A 10 31.33 -56.78 22.35
CA ILE A 10 31.58 -55.75 21.33
C ILE A 10 30.94 -56.24 20.03
N HIS A 11 29.84 -55.62 19.63
CA HIS A 11 29.30 -55.78 18.27
C HIS A 11 30.20 -55.02 17.29
N ILE A 12 31.02 -55.77 16.54
CA ILE A 12 31.73 -55.25 15.37
C ILE A 12 30.69 -54.99 14.28
N PHE A 13 30.33 -53.73 14.07
CA PHE A 13 29.60 -53.32 12.87
C PHE A 13 30.54 -53.44 11.67
N SER A 14 30.27 -54.39 10.77
CA SER A 14 30.90 -54.45 9.45
C SER A 14 30.49 -53.21 8.66
N LEU A 15 31.46 -52.35 8.31
CA LEU A 15 31.27 -51.31 7.31
C LEU A 15 30.86 -51.97 5.98
N PRO A 16 29.85 -51.44 5.25
CA PRO A 16 29.58 -51.91 3.90
C PRO A 16 30.76 -51.58 3.00
N ALA A 17 31.14 -52.52 2.15
CA ALA A 17 32.23 -52.37 1.19
C ALA A 17 32.05 -51.09 0.37
N SER A 18 33.06 -50.22 0.39
CA SER A 18 33.19 -49.05 -0.47
C SER A 18 33.06 -49.49 -1.93
N SER A 19 31.96 -49.13 -2.58
CA SER A 19 31.84 -49.23 -4.03
C SER A 19 32.90 -48.31 -4.64
N LYS A 20 33.91 -48.89 -5.28
CA LYS A 20 34.92 -48.14 -6.05
C LYS A 20 34.19 -47.16 -6.98
N PRO A 21 34.47 -45.85 -6.95
CA PRO A 21 33.90 -44.94 -7.92
C PRO A 21 34.44 -45.33 -9.30
N SER A 22 33.53 -45.74 -10.18
CA SER A 22 33.79 -45.93 -11.60
C SER A 22 34.17 -44.58 -12.21
N SER A 23 35.47 -44.23 -12.19
CA SER A 23 36.00 -43.08 -12.90
C SER A 23 36.13 -43.41 -14.38
N LYS A 24 35.00 -43.39 -15.11
CA LYS A 24 35.08 -43.22 -16.56
C LYS A 24 35.68 -41.82 -16.79
N PRO A 25 36.76 -41.67 -17.57
CA PRO A 25 37.28 -40.35 -17.89
C PRO A 25 36.16 -39.55 -18.56
N SER A 26 35.76 -38.43 -17.96
CA SER A 26 34.83 -37.51 -18.58
C SER A 26 35.40 -37.12 -19.94
N LYS A 27 34.58 -37.23 -21.00
CA LYS A 27 34.97 -36.76 -22.34
C LYS A 27 35.55 -35.34 -22.21
N PRO A 28 36.66 -35.03 -22.89
CA PRO A 28 37.26 -33.69 -22.80
C PRO A 28 36.18 -32.67 -23.17
N PHE A 29 35.95 -31.72 -22.27
CA PHE A 29 35.07 -30.59 -22.51
C PHE A 29 35.63 -29.86 -23.74
N LYS A 30 34.95 -29.94 -24.88
CA LYS A 30 35.30 -29.16 -26.06
C LYS A 30 34.68 -27.78 -25.87
N PRO A 31 35.47 -26.73 -25.62
CA PRO A 31 34.91 -25.39 -25.48
C PRO A 31 34.17 -25.03 -26.77
N SER A 32 32.93 -24.53 -26.63
CA SER A 32 32.20 -24.01 -27.78
C SER A 32 32.98 -22.84 -28.36
N LYS A 33 33.17 -22.80 -29.68
CA LYS A 33 33.74 -21.62 -30.34
C LYS A 33 32.83 -20.43 -30.01
N MET A 34 33.34 -19.44 -29.27
CA MET A 34 32.61 -18.20 -29.01
C MET A 34 32.32 -17.52 -30.35
N ARG A 35 31.06 -17.62 -30.81
CA ARG A 35 30.58 -16.90 -31.99
C ARG A 35 29.89 -15.63 -31.50
N GLY A 36 30.53 -14.47 -31.70
CA GLY A 36 29.94 -13.16 -31.45
C GLY A 36 30.91 -12.14 -30.84
N SER A 37 30.54 -10.86 -30.95
CA SER A 37 31.27 -9.69 -30.42
C SER A 37 31.34 -9.62 -28.89
N TYR A 38 30.62 -10.50 -28.17
CA TYR A 38 30.58 -10.48 -26.71
C TYR A 38 31.66 -11.35 -26.07
N HIS A 39 32.39 -10.75 -25.13
CA HIS A 39 33.53 -11.35 -24.46
C HIS A 39 33.29 -11.24 -22.95
N PRO A 40 33.15 -12.33 -22.19
CA PRO A 40 32.90 -12.25 -20.75
C PRO A 40 34.14 -11.70 -20.01
N VAL A 41 33.91 -11.15 -18.82
CA VAL A 41 34.96 -10.51 -18.01
C VAL A 41 36.15 -11.43 -17.78
N THR A 42 35.91 -12.71 -17.50
CA THR A 42 36.94 -13.73 -17.29
C THR A 42 37.88 -13.90 -18.49
N VAL A 43 37.33 -13.88 -19.71
CA VAL A 43 38.11 -14.01 -20.95
C VAL A 43 38.94 -12.75 -21.21
N ARG A 44 38.40 -11.57 -20.87
CA ARG A 44 39.15 -10.30 -20.94
C ARG A 44 40.32 -10.28 -19.95
N VAL A 45 40.10 -10.76 -18.72
CA VAL A 45 41.14 -10.91 -17.69
C VAL A 45 42.22 -11.88 -18.17
N GLN A 46 41.82 -13.03 -18.71
CA GLN A 46 42.75 -14.02 -19.26
C GLN A 46 43.57 -13.43 -20.41
N ALA A 47 42.96 -12.69 -21.33
CA ALA A 47 43.66 -12.02 -22.43
C ALA A 47 44.67 -10.97 -21.92
N LEU A 48 44.29 -10.14 -20.94
CA LEU A 48 45.18 -9.16 -20.31
C LEU A 48 46.34 -9.82 -19.57
N THR A 49 46.08 -10.95 -18.89
CA THR A 49 47.10 -11.73 -18.18
C THR A 49 48.13 -12.27 -19.16
N LEU A 50 47.67 -12.93 -20.23
CA LEU A 50 48.57 -13.48 -21.26
C LEU A 50 49.34 -12.38 -22.01
N ALA A 51 48.71 -11.23 -22.26
CA ALA A 51 49.36 -10.07 -22.86
C ALA A 51 50.46 -9.49 -21.95
N TYR A 52 50.23 -9.45 -20.63
CA TYR A 52 51.26 -9.08 -19.66
C TYR A 52 52.42 -10.07 -19.63
N CYS A 53 52.15 -11.38 -19.71
CA CYS A 53 53.17 -12.42 -19.75
C CYS A 53 53.99 -12.44 -21.07
N GLY A 54 53.78 -11.50 -22.00
CA GLY A 54 54.55 -11.40 -23.24
C GLY A 54 54.24 -12.49 -24.27
N VAL A 55 53.08 -13.16 -24.12
CA VAL A 55 52.63 -14.20 -25.06
C VAL A 55 52.28 -13.57 -26.42
N ASP A 56 52.66 -14.21 -27.52
CA ASP A 56 52.35 -13.71 -28.86
C ASP A 56 50.83 -13.59 -29.09
N MET A 57 50.42 -12.53 -29.79
CA MET A 57 49.01 -12.19 -30.02
C MET A 57 48.24 -13.31 -30.73
N LYS A 58 48.89 -14.07 -31.64
CA LYS A 58 48.26 -15.23 -32.30
C LYS A 58 47.91 -16.33 -31.30
N HIS A 59 48.77 -16.53 -30.31
CA HIS A 59 48.56 -17.51 -29.26
C HIS A 59 47.48 -17.05 -28.27
N ILE A 60 47.43 -15.76 -27.93
CA ILE A 60 46.35 -15.19 -27.11
C ILE A 60 45.01 -15.34 -27.82
N GLU A 61 44.95 -15.05 -29.12
CA GLU A 61 43.74 -15.24 -29.95
C GLU A 61 43.29 -16.70 -29.99
N ALA A 62 44.23 -17.64 -30.19
CA ALA A 62 43.93 -19.08 -30.17
C ALA A 62 43.43 -19.58 -28.80
N THR A 63 43.95 -19.00 -27.71
CA THR A 63 43.63 -19.42 -26.33
C THR A 63 42.31 -18.82 -25.84
N THR A 64 42.10 -17.52 -26.10
CA THR A 64 40.96 -16.74 -25.56
C THR A 64 39.78 -16.66 -26.53
N GLY A 65 40.00 -16.95 -27.82
CA GLY A 65 39.01 -16.78 -28.88
C GLY A 65 38.70 -15.31 -29.21
N MET A 66 39.45 -14.36 -28.65
CA MET A 66 39.27 -12.92 -28.89
C MET A 66 40.03 -12.48 -30.14
N PRO A 67 39.42 -11.72 -31.07
CA PRO A 67 40.15 -11.14 -32.20
C PRO A 67 41.27 -10.21 -31.72
N ARG A 68 42.41 -10.20 -32.42
CA ARG A 68 43.56 -9.34 -32.11
C ARG A 68 43.18 -7.88 -31.81
N GLN A 69 42.27 -7.31 -32.60
CA GLN A 69 41.78 -5.94 -32.41
C GLN A 69 41.07 -5.74 -31.07
N THR A 70 40.28 -6.72 -30.63
CA THR A 70 39.56 -6.68 -29.36
C THR A 70 40.51 -6.83 -28.18
N ILE A 71 41.56 -7.66 -28.30
CA ILE A 71 42.63 -7.78 -27.30
C ILE A 71 43.33 -6.43 -27.12
N GLN A 72 43.77 -5.81 -28.22
CA GLN A 72 44.43 -4.49 -28.20
C GLN A 72 43.53 -3.40 -27.62
N TYR A 73 42.24 -3.40 -27.97
CA TYR A 73 41.24 -2.51 -27.40
C TYR A 73 41.17 -2.62 -25.87
N TRP A 74 41.09 -3.85 -25.35
CA TRP A 74 41.01 -4.07 -23.90
C TRP A 74 42.31 -3.74 -23.17
N VAL A 75 43.48 -4.01 -23.76
CA VAL A 75 44.78 -3.57 -23.20
C VAL A 75 44.84 -2.05 -23.09
N LYS A 76 44.45 -1.33 -24.15
CA LYS A 76 44.40 0.13 -24.16
C LYS A 76 43.42 0.65 -23.10
N LYS A 77 42.20 0.12 -23.08
CA LYS A 77 41.12 0.54 -22.17
C LYS A 77 41.44 0.26 -20.70
N ALA A 78 42.10 -0.86 -20.40
CA ALA A 78 42.54 -1.17 -19.04
C ALA A 78 43.57 -0.15 -18.57
N ARG A 79 44.55 0.20 -19.42
CA ARG A 79 45.55 1.26 -19.12
C ARG A 79 44.91 2.63 -18.92
N GLU A 80 43.93 3.00 -19.76
CA GLU A 80 43.15 4.25 -19.60
C GLU A 80 42.38 4.29 -18.27
N ARG A 81 42.01 3.13 -17.72
CA ARG A 81 41.35 2.99 -16.41
C ARG A 81 42.32 2.83 -15.24
N GLY A 82 43.63 2.92 -15.48
CA GLY A 82 44.66 2.90 -14.43
C GLY A 82 45.39 1.57 -14.23
N TYR A 83 45.14 0.55 -15.05
CA TYR A 83 45.92 -0.70 -15.00
C TYR A 83 47.37 -0.45 -15.45
N ASN A 84 48.32 -0.57 -14.52
CA ASN A 84 49.75 -0.52 -14.80
C ASN A 84 50.45 -1.79 -14.30
N PRO A 85 50.77 -2.73 -15.20
CA PRO A 85 51.39 -4.01 -14.83
C PRO A 85 52.81 -3.90 -14.25
N GLU A 86 53.50 -2.77 -14.41
CA GLU A 86 54.84 -2.55 -13.84
C GLU A 86 54.79 -2.17 -12.35
N ILE A 87 53.66 -1.64 -11.88
CA ILE A 87 53.45 -1.23 -10.48
C ILE A 87 52.67 -2.31 -9.74
N ASP A 88 51.54 -2.74 -10.31
CA ASP A 88 50.72 -3.82 -9.76
C ASP A 88 50.20 -4.71 -10.90
N PRO A 89 50.62 -5.99 -10.97
CA PRO A 89 50.19 -6.91 -12.01
C PRO A 89 48.74 -7.41 -11.82
N ARG A 90 48.06 -7.06 -10.73
CA ARG A 90 46.69 -7.53 -10.45
C ARG A 90 45.67 -6.82 -11.35
N ILE A 91 44.84 -7.61 -12.03
CA ILE A 91 43.74 -7.10 -12.86
C ILE A 91 42.48 -7.00 -12.01
N LEU A 92 42.05 -5.77 -11.72
CA LEU A 92 40.79 -5.50 -11.01
C LEU A 92 39.58 -5.53 -11.97
N PRO A 93 38.38 -5.92 -11.48
CA PRO A 93 37.16 -5.93 -12.29
C PRO A 93 36.86 -4.59 -12.98
N GLU A 94 37.12 -3.47 -12.29
CA GLU A 94 36.88 -2.11 -12.78
C GLU A 94 37.57 -1.83 -14.13
N TYR A 95 38.74 -2.44 -14.37
CA TYR A 95 39.50 -2.27 -15.62
C TYR A 95 38.85 -2.97 -16.81
N VAL A 96 38.14 -4.07 -16.57
CA VAL A 96 37.63 -5.00 -17.60
C VAL A 96 36.11 -4.99 -17.74
N GLU A 97 35.39 -4.31 -16.86
CA GLU A 97 33.93 -4.21 -16.90
C GLU A 97 33.40 -3.37 -18.07
N ASP A 98 32.19 -3.69 -18.51
CA ASP A 98 31.49 -2.90 -19.53
C ASP A 98 31.22 -1.49 -19.01
N GLY A 99 31.57 -0.48 -19.82
CA GLY A 99 31.24 0.91 -19.48
C GLY A 99 29.72 1.13 -19.51
N LYS A 100 29.25 2.13 -18.75
CA LYS A 100 27.85 2.55 -18.78
C LYS A 100 27.47 2.96 -20.20
N ARG A 101 26.57 2.21 -20.83
CA ARG A 101 26.06 2.54 -22.16
C ARG A 101 25.16 3.77 -22.05
N THR A 102 25.47 4.79 -22.83
CA THR A 102 24.55 5.89 -23.10
C THR A 102 23.45 5.33 -23.99
N GLY A 103 22.37 4.85 -23.36
CA GLY A 103 21.20 4.38 -24.11
C GLY A 103 20.60 5.49 -24.98
N ARG A 104 19.56 5.15 -25.76
CA ARG A 104 18.85 6.12 -26.59
C ARG A 104 18.45 7.34 -25.75
N PRO A 105 18.75 8.58 -26.20
CA PRO A 105 18.31 9.79 -25.52
C PRO A 105 16.79 9.79 -25.29
N LYS A 106 16.35 10.32 -24.15
CA LYS A 106 14.92 10.48 -23.88
C LYS A 106 14.38 11.62 -24.74
N GLU A 107 13.31 11.35 -25.46
CA GLU A 107 12.56 12.37 -26.22
C GLU A 107 11.85 13.37 -25.30
N ILE A 108 11.47 12.93 -24.09
CA ILE A 108 10.74 13.74 -23.14
C ILE A 108 11.71 14.56 -22.29
N THR A 109 11.51 15.87 -22.31
CA THR A 109 12.31 16.81 -21.52
C THR A 109 11.97 16.72 -20.02
N LYS A 110 12.94 17.07 -19.16
CA LYS A 110 12.70 17.18 -17.72
C LYS A 110 11.63 18.21 -17.37
N ALA A 111 11.52 19.28 -18.17
CA ALA A 111 10.51 20.32 -17.97
C ALA A 111 9.10 19.79 -18.20
N THR A 112 8.88 19.02 -19.27
CA THR A 112 7.59 18.37 -19.53
C THR A 112 7.23 17.37 -18.45
N GLU A 113 8.21 16.58 -17.98
CA GLU A 113 8.02 15.64 -16.87
C GLU A 113 7.57 16.37 -15.60
N GLN A 114 8.23 17.47 -15.27
CA GLN A 114 7.90 18.29 -14.10
C GLN A 114 6.52 18.96 -14.22
N ALA A 115 6.16 19.49 -15.39
CA ALA A 115 4.86 20.10 -15.63
C ALA A 115 3.69 19.11 -15.42
N ILE A 116 3.86 17.83 -15.78
CA ILE A 116 2.85 16.79 -15.51
C ILE A 116 2.68 16.56 -14.00
N LEU A 117 3.80 16.48 -13.27
CA LEU A 117 3.77 16.26 -11.82
C LEU A 117 3.14 17.44 -11.09
N GLU A 118 3.46 18.66 -11.50
CA GLU A 118 2.86 19.89 -10.96
C GLU A 118 1.37 19.97 -11.31
N SER A 119 0.97 19.63 -12.54
CA SER A 119 -0.44 19.59 -12.96
C SER A 119 -1.27 18.66 -12.08
N ILE A 120 -0.73 17.50 -11.70
CA ILE A 120 -1.41 16.56 -10.80
C ILE A 120 -1.37 17.02 -9.34
N GLY A 121 -0.23 17.54 -8.87
CA GLY A 121 -0.02 17.90 -7.47
C GLY A 121 -0.69 19.21 -7.05
N LYS A 122 -1.02 20.09 -8.01
CA LYS A 122 -1.51 21.45 -7.75
C LYS A 122 -2.84 21.48 -7.00
N ASP A 123 -3.81 20.73 -7.48
CA ASP A 123 -5.18 20.81 -6.99
C ASP A 123 -5.93 19.49 -7.17
N ARG A 124 -7.14 19.44 -6.62
CA ARG A 124 -7.97 18.24 -6.70
C ARG A 124 -8.35 17.90 -8.14
N ASN A 125 -8.59 18.89 -8.99
CA ASN A 125 -8.96 18.66 -10.38
C ASN A 125 -7.79 18.01 -11.14
N GLY A 126 -6.57 18.48 -10.91
CA GLY A 126 -5.34 17.86 -11.41
C GLY A 126 -5.23 16.38 -11.07
N ARG A 127 -5.51 16.01 -9.82
CA ARG A 127 -5.49 14.60 -9.37
C ARG A 127 -6.55 13.73 -10.02
N GLU A 128 -7.70 14.29 -10.36
CA GLU A 128 -8.82 13.60 -11.03
C GLU A 128 -8.63 13.51 -12.55
N LYS A 129 -7.63 14.18 -13.15
CA LYS A 129 -7.36 14.12 -14.59
C LYS A 129 -7.07 12.69 -15.04
N SER A 130 -7.68 12.31 -16.16
CA SER A 130 -7.31 11.09 -16.84
C SER A 130 -5.92 11.23 -17.45
N SER A 131 -5.23 10.10 -17.59
CA SER A 131 -3.93 10.01 -18.26
C SER A 131 -3.97 10.51 -19.71
N GLU A 132 -5.13 10.42 -20.36
CA GLU A 132 -5.40 10.91 -21.71
C GLU A 132 -5.41 12.44 -21.77
N ILE A 133 -6.03 13.10 -20.79
CA ILE A 133 -6.02 14.57 -20.68
C ILE A 133 -4.58 15.05 -20.43
N LEU A 134 -3.87 14.40 -19.51
CA LEU A 134 -2.47 14.73 -19.23
C LEU A 134 -1.56 14.53 -20.46
N ALA A 135 -1.83 13.50 -21.25
CA ALA A 135 -1.09 13.22 -22.48
C ALA A 135 -1.32 14.31 -23.53
N PHE A 136 -2.57 14.72 -23.70
CA PHE A 136 -2.96 15.82 -24.59
C PHE A 136 -2.33 17.15 -24.16
N GLU A 137 -2.44 17.51 -22.88
CA GLU A 137 -1.86 18.76 -22.32
C GLU A 137 -0.34 18.83 -22.48
N ALA A 138 0.35 17.70 -22.30
CA ALA A 138 1.80 17.64 -22.38
C ALA A 138 2.33 17.38 -23.81
N GLY A 139 1.46 17.11 -24.78
CA GLY A 139 1.84 16.77 -26.16
C GLY A 139 2.65 15.46 -26.27
N ILE A 140 2.43 14.51 -25.36
CA ILE A 140 3.15 13.23 -25.34
C ILE A 140 2.18 12.05 -25.42
N SER A 141 2.69 10.85 -25.73
CA SER A 141 1.85 9.66 -25.72
C SER A 141 1.35 9.30 -24.32
N TYR A 142 0.13 8.76 -24.28
CA TYR A 142 -0.49 8.19 -23.07
C TYR A 142 0.46 7.26 -22.28
N SER A 143 1.10 6.33 -22.98
CA SER A 143 2.03 5.36 -22.39
C SER A 143 3.24 6.03 -21.73
N SER A 144 3.65 7.19 -22.24
CA SER A 144 4.74 7.97 -21.65
C SER A 144 4.31 8.67 -20.36
N VAL A 145 3.12 9.26 -20.31
CA VAL A 145 2.55 9.80 -19.06
C VAL A 145 2.49 8.72 -17.99
N LEU A 146 1.91 7.55 -18.29
CA LEU A 146 1.80 6.47 -17.31
C LEU A 146 3.17 6.02 -16.79
N ARG A 147 4.20 5.94 -17.65
CA ARG A 147 5.56 5.57 -17.24
C ARG A 147 6.18 6.63 -16.33
N ILE A 148 5.95 7.92 -16.62
CA ILE A 148 6.38 9.03 -15.76
C ILE A 148 5.72 8.90 -14.38
N LEU A 149 4.39 8.81 -14.34
CA LEU A 149 3.64 8.73 -13.09
C LEU A 149 4.06 7.54 -12.23
N LYS A 150 4.20 6.34 -12.84
CA LYS A 150 4.67 5.15 -12.14
C LYS A 150 6.10 5.29 -11.61
N ARG A 151 7.00 5.93 -12.37
CA ARG A 151 8.39 6.19 -11.94
C ARG A 151 8.44 7.06 -10.69
N HIS A 152 7.54 8.03 -10.59
CA HIS A 152 7.38 8.92 -9.43
C HIS A 152 6.46 8.36 -8.34
N GLY A 153 6.08 7.08 -8.43
CA GLY A 153 5.30 6.39 -7.40
C GLY A 153 3.80 6.70 -7.38
N TYR A 154 3.29 7.46 -8.35
CA TYR A 154 1.86 7.74 -8.46
C TYR A 154 1.09 6.49 -8.87
N LYS A 155 -0.09 6.31 -8.27
CA LYS A 155 -1.04 5.26 -8.60
C LYS A 155 -2.43 5.86 -8.77
N ALA A 156 -3.15 5.40 -9.80
CA ALA A 156 -4.57 5.67 -9.94
C ALA A 156 -5.32 4.81 -8.91
N VAL A 157 -6.01 5.44 -7.98
CA VAL A 157 -6.76 4.74 -6.93
C VAL A 157 -8.19 5.25 -6.85
N LYS A 158 -9.08 4.47 -6.24
CA LYS A 158 -10.41 4.97 -5.86
C LYS A 158 -10.27 6.15 -4.91
N GLN A 159 -11.00 7.21 -5.21
CA GLN A 159 -11.07 8.40 -4.38
C GLN A 159 -11.58 8.06 -2.97
N THR A 160 -10.95 8.65 -1.95
CA THR A 160 -11.42 8.54 -0.57
C THR A 160 -12.45 9.64 -0.32
N THR A 161 -13.67 9.28 0.08
CA THR A 161 -14.69 10.25 0.50
C THR A 161 -14.78 10.32 2.02
N LYS A 162 -14.67 11.52 2.59
CA LYS A 162 -14.89 11.75 4.03
C LYS A 162 -15.96 12.83 4.25
N PRO A 163 -16.71 12.80 5.35
CA PRO A 163 -17.57 13.94 5.71
C PRO A 163 -16.70 15.17 5.99
N GLY A 164 -17.20 16.36 5.62
CA GLY A 164 -16.57 17.62 6.03
C GLY A 164 -16.82 17.83 7.52
N LEU A 165 -15.78 17.66 8.35
CA LEU A 165 -15.84 17.91 9.79
C LEU A 165 -15.17 19.25 10.12
N THR A 166 -15.85 20.10 10.88
CA THR A 166 -15.24 21.26 11.53
C THR A 166 -14.36 20.80 12.69
N ASP A 167 -13.46 21.66 13.17
CA ASP A 167 -12.58 21.29 14.27
C ASP A 167 -13.35 21.07 15.59
N GLU A 168 -14.44 21.82 15.80
CA GLU A 168 -15.36 21.58 16.90
C GLU A 168 -16.01 20.19 16.84
N MET A 169 -16.47 19.76 15.64
CA MET A 169 -17.02 18.42 15.45
C MET A 169 -15.97 17.33 15.73
N LYS A 170 -14.71 17.54 15.31
CA LYS A 170 -13.61 16.61 15.61
C LYS A 170 -13.38 16.50 17.11
N GLN A 171 -13.38 17.62 17.83
CA GLN A 171 -13.18 17.65 19.27
C GLN A 171 -14.32 16.94 20.01
N LYS A 172 -15.58 17.21 19.65
CA LYS A 172 -16.75 16.52 20.22
C LYS A 172 -16.69 15.01 19.99
N ARG A 173 -16.29 14.58 18.79
CA ARG A 173 -16.10 13.14 18.48
C ARG A 173 -14.97 12.53 19.31
N LEU A 174 -13.86 13.24 19.48
CA LEU A 174 -12.74 12.77 20.31
C LEU A 174 -13.16 12.63 21.78
N GLN A 175 -13.85 13.62 22.33
CA GLN A 175 -14.39 13.56 23.70
C GLN A 175 -15.36 12.40 23.89
N PHE A 176 -16.25 12.16 22.92
CA PHE A 176 -17.14 10.99 22.94
C PHE A 176 -16.34 9.68 22.99
N CYS A 177 -15.35 9.51 22.12
CA CYS A 177 -14.51 8.31 22.12
C CYS A 177 -13.75 8.12 23.44
N LEU A 178 -13.22 9.20 24.03
CA LEU A 178 -12.52 9.14 25.32
C LEU A 178 -13.46 8.75 26.47
N ALA A 179 -14.67 9.32 26.51
CA ALA A 179 -15.66 9.04 27.55
C ALA A 179 -16.19 7.59 27.52
N HIS A 180 -16.15 6.94 26.35
CA HIS A 180 -16.67 5.58 26.15
C HIS A 180 -15.56 4.56 25.83
N LYS A 181 -14.29 4.93 26.03
CA LYS A 181 -13.12 4.08 25.70
C LYS A 181 -13.13 2.77 26.50
N ASP A 182 -13.54 2.85 27.77
CA ASP A 182 -13.50 1.74 28.71
C ASP A 182 -14.87 1.05 28.88
N TRP A 183 -15.83 1.35 27.98
CA TRP A 183 -17.14 0.68 27.98
C TRP A 183 -17.00 -0.80 27.61
N THR A 184 -17.70 -1.64 28.38
CA THR A 184 -17.74 -3.09 28.17
C THR A 184 -18.73 -3.46 27.06
N LEU A 185 -18.67 -4.72 26.60
CA LEU A 185 -19.64 -5.22 25.62
C LEU A 185 -21.07 -5.16 26.16
N GLU A 186 -21.24 -5.42 27.45
CA GLU A 186 -22.52 -5.36 28.17
C GLU A 186 -23.08 -3.94 28.17
N ASP A 187 -22.23 -2.91 28.30
CA ASP A 187 -22.65 -1.51 28.19
C ASP A 187 -23.15 -1.21 26.76
N TRP A 188 -22.43 -1.66 25.73
CA TRP A 188 -22.83 -1.48 24.34
C TRP A 188 -24.12 -2.22 23.98
N LYS A 189 -24.41 -3.37 24.61
CA LYS A 189 -25.66 -4.13 24.43
C LYS A 189 -26.90 -3.34 24.88
N ASN A 190 -26.72 -2.40 25.81
CA ASN A 190 -27.81 -1.55 26.30
C ASN A 190 -28.06 -0.32 25.41
N VAL A 191 -27.30 -0.14 24.32
CA VAL A 191 -27.48 0.97 23.37
C VAL A 191 -28.43 0.58 22.26
N ILE A 192 -29.43 1.44 22.01
CA ILE A 192 -30.25 1.39 20.80
C ILE A 192 -29.67 2.40 19.82
N TRP A 193 -29.27 1.91 18.66
CA TRP A 193 -28.78 2.72 17.55
C TRP A 193 -29.94 3.08 16.64
N THR A 194 -30.04 4.35 16.27
CA THR A 194 -31.03 4.85 15.31
C THR A 194 -30.31 5.69 14.27
N ASP A 195 -30.66 5.55 13.00
CA ASP A 195 -30.12 6.40 11.93
C ASP A 195 -31.14 6.57 10.80
N GLU A 196 -30.99 7.67 10.05
CA GLU A 196 -31.72 7.89 8.81
C GLU A 196 -30.77 7.83 7.61
N THR A 197 -31.14 7.01 6.62
CA THR A 197 -30.43 6.94 5.34
C THR A 197 -31.30 7.47 4.20
N SER A 198 -30.74 8.41 3.45
CA SER A 198 -31.29 8.85 2.16
C SER A 198 -30.98 7.81 1.09
N VAL A 199 -31.96 7.44 0.28
CA VAL A 199 -31.77 6.59 -0.89
C VAL A 199 -32.04 7.41 -2.15
N SER A 200 -31.13 7.30 -3.12
CA SER A 200 -31.28 7.90 -4.44
C SER A 200 -31.24 6.79 -5.49
N LEU A 201 -32.29 6.70 -6.29
CA LEU A 201 -32.44 5.77 -7.41
C LEU A 201 -31.70 6.32 -8.65
N GLY A 202 -31.23 5.43 -9.51
CA GLY A 202 -30.62 5.82 -10.79
C GLY A 202 -29.24 6.49 -10.70
N GLN A 203 -28.63 6.61 -9.51
CA GLN A 203 -27.30 7.19 -9.39
C GLN A 203 -26.26 6.29 -10.09
N ARG A 204 -25.59 6.82 -11.14
CA ARG A 204 -24.53 6.10 -11.86
C ARG A 204 -23.45 5.67 -10.86
N ARG A 205 -23.23 4.35 -10.76
CA ARG A 205 -22.11 3.78 -10.02
C ARG A 205 -20.84 3.91 -10.85
N GLY A 206 -19.89 4.71 -10.37
CA GLY A 206 -18.57 4.82 -10.96
C GLY A 206 -17.59 5.42 -9.95
N ALA A 207 -16.53 4.68 -9.62
CA ALA A 207 -15.49 5.22 -8.76
C ALA A 207 -14.64 6.19 -9.57
N ILE A 208 -14.69 7.47 -9.21
CA ILE A 208 -13.70 8.45 -9.69
C ILE A 208 -12.34 8.01 -9.16
N HIS A 209 -11.37 7.91 -10.07
CA HIS A 209 -10.00 7.60 -9.73
C HIS A 209 -9.20 8.89 -9.57
N VAL A 210 -8.30 8.89 -8.61
CA VAL A 210 -7.36 9.99 -8.35
C VAL A 210 -5.93 9.47 -8.39
N TRP A 211 -5.02 10.28 -8.93
CA TRP A 211 -3.59 10.05 -8.85
C TRP A 211 -3.08 10.50 -7.48
N ARG A 212 -2.42 9.60 -6.76
CA ARG A 212 -1.71 9.92 -5.52
C ARG A 212 -0.51 9.02 -5.30
N ILE A 213 0.43 9.49 -4.48
CA ILE A 213 1.45 8.63 -3.87
C ILE A 213 0.92 7.98 -2.57
N LYS A 214 1.68 7.05 -2.01
CA LYS A 214 1.24 6.21 -0.87
C LYS A 214 0.83 7.04 0.35
N ASP A 215 1.60 8.09 0.66
CA ASP A 215 1.51 8.84 1.92
C ASP A 215 0.46 9.96 1.89
N GLU A 216 -0.04 10.33 0.70
CA GLU A 216 -1.05 11.38 0.51
C GLU A 216 -2.49 10.91 0.79
N ARG A 217 -2.69 9.76 1.46
CA ARG A 217 -4.05 9.22 1.71
C ARG A 217 -4.96 10.21 2.42
N ASN A 218 -4.37 10.97 3.34
CA ASN A 218 -5.08 11.90 4.20
C ASN A 218 -4.95 13.36 3.74
N ASP A 219 -4.36 13.59 2.56
CA ASP A 219 -4.22 14.93 2.01
C ASP A 219 -5.60 15.50 1.62
N PRO A 220 -5.92 16.76 1.97
CA PRO A 220 -7.17 17.40 1.60
C PRO A 220 -7.45 17.45 0.09
N THR A 221 -6.40 17.50 -0.75
CA THR A 221 -6.52 17.51 -2.21
C THR A 221 -6.91 16.13 -2.79
N VAL A 222 -6.60 15.05 -2.06
CA VAL A 222 -6.95 13.66 -2.42
C VAL A 222 -8.34 13.28 -1.91
N ILE A 223 -8.74 13.82 -0.75
CA ILE A 223 -10.01 13.51 -0.12
C ILE A 223 -11.14 14.35 -0.72
N ARG A 224 -12.19 13.68 -1.20
CA ARG A 224 -13.44 14.35 -1.54
C ARG A 224 -14.32 14.48 -0.30
N ARG A 225 -14.69 15.71 0.03
CA ARG A 225 -15.75 15.93 1.02
C ARG A 225 -17.08 15.49 0.42
N ARG A 226 -17.77 14.60 1.13
CA ARG A 226 -19.13 14.19 0.79
C ARG A 226 -20.10 15.09 1.54
N TRP A 227 -20.99 15.72 0.79
CA TRP A 227 -22.17 16.40 1.32
C TRP A 227 -23.39 15.52 1.01
N LYS A 228 -24.38 15.51 1.90
CA LYS A 228 -25.64 14.79 1.65
C LYS A 228 -26.33 15.49 0.47
N GLY A 229 -26.65 14.72 -0.57
CA GLY A 229 -27.34 15.21 -1.77
C GLY A 229 -28.86 15.05 -1.67
N THR A 230 -29.55 15.16 -2.80
CA THR A 230 -30.99 14.91 -2.92
C THR A 230 -31.33 13.44 -2.68
N SER A 231 -32.46 13.20 -2.00
CA SER A 231 -32.99 11.88 -1.68
C SER A 231 -34.33 11.66 -2.40
N ASP A 232 -34.53 10.48 -2.99
CA ASP A 232 -35.83 10.11 -3.56
C ASP A 232 -36.78 9.60 -2.48
N PHE A 233 -36.22 8.92 -1.47
CA PHE A 233 -36.93 8.58 -0.24
C PHE A 233 -35.92 8.44 0.92
N MET A 234 -36.45 8.50 2.13
CA MET A 234 -35.70 8.41 3.37
C MET A 234 -36.12 7.15 4.11
N VAL A 235 -35.15 6.50 4.73
CA VAL A 235 -35.37 5.29 5.52
C VAL A 235 -34.82 5.55 6.90
N TRP A 236 -35.66 5.39 7.93
CA TRP A 236 -35.23 5.34 9.32
C TRP A 236 -35.25 3.91 9.80
N GLY A 237 -34.26 3.56 10.61
CA GLY A 237 -34.21 2.28 11.27
C GLY A 237 -33.59 2.40 12.65
N ALA A 238 -34.03 1.51 13.53
CA ALA A 238 -33.40 1.29 14.82
C ALA A 238 -32.86 -0.14 14.91
N PHE A 239 -31.81 -0.36 15.69
CA PHE A 239 -31.37 -1.70 16.08
C PHE A 239 -30.61 -1.66 17.40
N SER A 240 -30.62 -2.77 18.13
CA SER A 240 -29.74 -3.03 19.26
C SER A 240 -28.79 -4.18 18.92
N TYR A 241 -27.93 -4.58 19.86
CA TYR A 241 -26.89 -5.58 19.62
C TYR A 241 -27.41 -6.90 18.99
N ASP A 242 -28.51 -7.45 19.52
CA ASP A 242 -29.07 -8.74 19.07
C ASP A 242 -30.37 -8.61 18.27
N LYS A 243 -30.94 -7.40 18.14
CA LYS A 243 -32.28 -7.22 17.59
C LYS A 243 -32.35 -6.08 16.59
N LYS A 244 -33.05 -6.32 15.48
CA LYS A 244 -33.48 -5.26 14.57
C LYS A 244 -34.72 -4.60 15.16
N GLY A 245 -34.72 -3.28 15.19
CA GLY A 245 -35.89 -2.47 15.51
C GLY A 245 -36.77 -2.26 14.28
N PRO A 246 -37.82 -1.42 14.41
CA PRO A 246 -38.67 -1.05 13.30
C PRO A 246 -37.89 -0.32 12.20
N LEU A 247 -38.36 -0.49 10.96
CA LEU A 247 -37.86 0.18 9.77
C LEU A 247 -39.01 0.95 9.14
N HIS A 248 -38.85 2.26 8.98
CA HIS A 248 -39.84 3.14 8.39
C HIS A 248 -39.27 3.78 7.13
N ILE A 249 -40.09 3.82 6.08
CA ILE A 249 -39.74 4.42 4.79
C ILE A 249 -40.72 5.55 4.54
N TRP A 250 -40.23 6.73 4.24
CA TRP A 250 -41.06 7.88 3.88
C TRP A 250 -40.55 8.58 2.62
N ALA A 251 -41.51 9.12 1.87
CA ALA A 251 -41.24 9.99 0.74
C ALA A 251 -40.66 11.33 1.22
N PRO A 252 -40.05 12.14 0.34
CA PRO A 252 -39.54 13.45 0.71
C PRO A 252 -40.71 14.33 1.12
N GLU A 253 -40.67 14.86 2.35
CA GLU A 253 -41.71 15.75 2.87
C GLU A 253 -41.70 17.10 2.13
N THR A 254 -42.89 17.62 1.86
CA THR A 254 -43.03 19.00 1.39
C THR A 254 -42.73 19.97 2.54
N ALA A 255 -42.48 21.25 2.22
CA ALA A 255 -42.25 22.26 3.25
C ALA A 255 -43.47 22.45 4.18
N GLN A 256 -44.68 22.15 3.70
CA GLN A 256 -45.91 22.20 4.49
C GLN A 256 -45.98 21.02 5.46
N ASP A 257 -45.68 19.80 4.98
CA ASP A 257 -45.64 18.60 5.83
C ASP A 257 -44.66 18.76 6.99
N LYS A 258 -43.49 19.35 6.72
CA LYS A 258 -42.48 19.65 7.77
C LYS A 258 -43.03 20.57 8.86
N ARG A 259 -43.70 21.66 8.48
CA ARG A 259 -44.29 22.60 9.44
C ARG A 259 -45.39 21.94 10.25
N HIS A 260 -46.21 21.12 9.60
CA HIS A 260 -47.27 20.37 10.28
C HIS A 260 -46.68 19.39 11.28
N ALA A 261 -45.68 18.60 10.88
CA ALA A 261 -44.98 17.67 11.77
C ALA A 261 -44.31 18.39 12.95
N GLU A 262 -43.69 19.55 12.73
CA GLU A 262 -43.14 20.38 13.81
C GLU A 262 -44.21 20.84 14.80
N GLN A 263 -45.38 21.24 14.32
CA GLN A 263 -46.51 21.62 15.16
C GLN A 263 -47.05 20.42 15.96
N GLU A 264 -47.22 19.27 15.32
CA GLU A 264 -47.65 18.03 15.97
C GLU A 264 -46.66 17.57 17.04
N ILE A 265 -45.35 17.59 16.74
CA ILE A 265 -44.30 17.27 17.71
C ILE A 265 -44.35 18.23 18.90
N THR A 266 -44.55 19.52 18.65
CA THR A 266 -44.64 20.54 19.70
C THR A 266 -45.84 20.27 20.60
N LEU A 267 -47.01 20.02 20.02
CA LEU A 267 -48.24 19.69 20.76
C LEU A 267 -48.08 18.39 21.55
N LEU A 268 -47.50 17.36 20.94
CA LEU A 268 -47.26 16.08 21.59
C LEU A 268 -46.29 16.23 22.77
N ASN A 269 -45.23 17.02 22.62
CA ASN A 269 -44.30 17.31 23.71
C ASN A 269 -44.99 18.05 24.86
N GLN A 270 -45.83 19.06 24.57
CA GLN A 270 -46.61 19.77 25.59
C GLN A 270 -47.53 18.84 26.39
N GLN A 271 -48.12 17.84 25.73
CA GLN A 271 -49.00 16.86 26.39
C GLN A 271 -48.21 15.81 27.19
N LEU A 272 -47.10 15.30 26.64
CA LEU A 272 -46.36 14.20 27.23
C LEU A 272 -45.36 14.64 28.31
N GLU A 273 -44.79 15.84 28.22
CA GLU A 273 -43.78 16.29 29.18
C GLU A 273 -44.25 16.26 30.64
N PRO A 274 -45.44 16.79 31.00
CA PRO A 274 -45.91 16.75 32.39
C PRO A 274 -46.02 15.32 32.91
N ILE A 275 -46.51 14.40 32.08
CA ILE A 275 -46.66 12.98 32.40
C ILE A 275 -45.27 12.35 32.62
N ARG A 276 -44.35 12.57 31.67
CA ARG A 276 -42.99 12.01 31.74
C ARG A 276 -42.18 12.59 32.89
N LYS A 277 -42.39 13.85 33.24
CA LYS A 277 -41.78 14.50 34.40
C LYS A 277 -42.28 13.90 35.70
N ALA A 278 -43.59 13.71 35.85
CA ALA A 278 -44.18 13.05 37.01
C ALA A 278 -43.67 11.60 37.16
N GLU A 279 -43.64 10.82 36.07
CA GLU A 279 -43.07 9.46 36.05
C GLU A 279 -41.59 9.44 36.44
N TRP A 280 -40.81 10.39 35.95
CA TRP A 280 -39.38 10.50 36.28
C TRP A 280 -39.17 10.88 37.74
N GLU A 281 -39.95 11.83 38.28
CA GLU A 281 -39.90 12.22 39.69
C GLU A 281 -40.28 11.07 40.63
N LEU A 282 -41.34 10.31 40.30
CA LEU A 282 -41.73 9.11 41.04
C LEU A 282 -40.64 8.03 41.01
N ASN A 283 -40.07 7.75 39.83
CA ASN A 283 -39.01 6.76 39.71
C ASN A 283 -37.73 7.18 40.45
N THR A 284 -37.40 8.48 40.42
CA THR A 284 -36.22 9.04 41.07
C THR A 284 -36.41 9.12 42.59
N SER A 285 -37.59 9.49 43.07
CA SER A 285 -37.90 9.51 44.51
C SER A 285 -37.88 8.11 45.12
N MET A 286 -38.42 7.11 44.42
CA MET A 286 -38.32 5.68 44.79
C MET A 286 -36.86 5.19 44.87
N ALA A 287 -36.00 5.67 43.96
CA ALA A 287 -34.56 5.37 44.00
C ALA A 287 -33.85 6.08 45.18
N ARG A 288 -34.22 7.33 45.49
CA ARG A 288 -33.69 8.08 46.65
C ARG A 288 -34.07 7.43 47.98
N LEU A 289 -35.26 6.83 48.07
CA LEU A 289 -35.74 6.08 49.23
C LEU A 289 -35.14 4.66 49.35
N LYS A 290 -34.19 4.29 48.47
CA LYS A 290 -33.56 2.95 48.39
C LYS A 290 -34.53 1.77 48.25
N LEU A 291 -35.77 2.04 47.83
CA LEU A 291 -36.78 1.00 47.61
C LEU A 291 -36.50 0.17 46.34
N ARG A 292 -35.56 0.63 45.50
CA ARG A 292 -35.09 -0.08 44.30
C ARG A 292 -33.55 -0.14 44.32
N ASN A 293 -32.99 -1.33 44.57
CA ASN A 293 -31.54 -1.52 44.63
C ASN A 293 -30.90 -1.39 43.24
N GLY A 294 -29.82 -0.59 43.14
CA GLY A 294 -28.77 -0.81 42.14
C GLY A 294 -28.74 0.04 40.85
N ARG A 295 -29.56 1.08 40.68
CA ARG A 295 -29.42 2.00 39.52
C ARG A 295 -28.71 3.29 39.93
N ALA A 296 -27.52 3.52 39.37
CA ALA A 296 -26.89 4.84 39.40
C ALA A 296 -27.86 5.88 38.80
N PRO A 297 -27.95 7.10 39.36
CA PRO A 297 -28.82 8.14 38.82
C PRO A 297 -28.41 8.44 37.38
N GLY A 298 -29.34 8.24 36.45
CA GLY A 298 -29.15 8.64 35.05
C GLY A 298 -29.00 10.15 34.92
N ARG A 299 -28.62 10.62 33.73
CA ARG A 299 -28.53 12.06 33.42
C ARG A 299 -29.87 12.73 33.73
N THR A 300 -29.83 13.84 34.48
CA THR A 300 -31.03 14.65 34.73
C THR A 300 -31.59 15.15 33.39
N PRO A 301 -32.86 14.85 33.07
CA PRO A 301 -33.48 15.34 31.85
C PRO A 301 -33.57 16.86 31.89
N ILE A 302 -33.32 17.48 30.74
CA ILE A 302 -33.60 18.90 30.51
C ILE A 302 -34.98 18.92 29.85
N TRP A 303 -35.99 19.28 30.62
CA TRP A 303 -37.35 19.52 30.13
C TRP A 303 -37.36 20.84 29.33
N LYS A 304 -38.10 20.89 28.23
CA LYS A 304 -38.13 21.99 27.27
C LYS A 304 -39.48 22.69 27.24
#